data_AF-A0A7K3SA31-F1
#
_entry.id   AF-A0A7K3SA31-F1
#
_cell.length_a   1.000
_cell.length_b   1.000
_cell.length_c   1.000
_cell.angle_alpha   90.00
_cell.angle_beta   90.00
_cell.angle_gamma   90.00
#
_symmetry.space_group_name_H-M   'P 1'
#
loop_
_entity.id
_entity.type
_entity.pdbx_description
1 polymer ?
#
loop_
_entity_poly.entity_id
_entity_poly.type
_entity_poly.pdbx_seq_one_letter_code
_entity_poly.pdbx_strand_id
1 'polypeptide(L)'
;MRRYARTLVALALATSVAAGTTGWVSGDAQQALTGPPPGSAQWRADRALGTELPDPERATPAEVARFFAGLSTQERQLLLVRHPSVVGNLDGAPLELRYRANSLALAAEDDPRYRSLAAPGRQILAFDPRGRGQVAEVFGDLRAARRVSVVVPGSDNDAGTFDRKVAAHGAPPGMARTLRTA
;
A
#
# COMPACT_ATOMS: atom_id res chain seq x y z
N MET A 1 42.79 -0.69 -49.75
CA MET A 1 41.65 0.22 -49.45
C MET A 1 40.31 -0.49 -49.12
N ARG A 2 40.02 -1.70 -49.64
CA ARG A 2 38.72 -2.37 -49.39
C ARG A 2 38.54 -3.11 -48.03
N ARG A 3 39.61 -3.33 -47.27
CA ARG A 3 39.52 -3.99 -45.94
C ARG A 3 39.15 -3.01 -44.82
N TYR A 4 39.64 -1.77 -44.86
CA TYR A 4 39.32 -0.73 -43.88
C TYR A 4 37.87 -0.24 -43.95
N ALA A 5 37.28 -0.21 -45.16
CA ALA A 5 35.87 0.15 -45.35
C ALA A 5 34.90 -0.87 -44.71
N ARG A 6 35.28 -2.15 -44.64
CA ARG A 6 34.45 -3.21 -44.03
C ARG A 6 34.47 -3.16 -42.50
N THR A 7 35.61 -2.79 -41.90
CA THR A 7 35.73 -2.66 -40.45
C THR A 7 34.92 -1.46 -39.93
N LEU A 8 34.84 -0.36 -40.68
CA LEU A 8 34.07 0.81 -40.30
C LEU A 8 32.55 0.59 -40.38
N VAL A 9 32.08 -0.18 -41.37
CA VAL A 9 30.65 -0.55 -41.46
C VAL A 9 30.26 -1.52 -40.35
N ALA A 10 31.12 -2.49 -40.00
CA ALA A 10 30.86 -3.41 -38.90
C ALA A 10 30.84 -2.69 -37.53
N LEU A 11 31.71 -1.70 -37.32
CA LEU A 11 31.73 -0.91 -36.09
C LEU A 11 30.48 -0.01 -35.95
N ALA A 12 29.99 0.58 -37.05
CA ALA A 12 28.79 1.41 -37.07
C ALA A 12 27.48 0.60 -36.89
N LEU A 13 27.45 -0.66 -37.35
CA LEU A 13 26.33 -1.57 -37.10
C LEU A 13 26.34 -2.14 -35.67
N ALA A 14 27.51 -2.38 -35.07
CA ALA A 14 27.61 -2.82 -33.68
C ALA A 14 27.16 -1.73 -32.68
N THR A 15 27.46 -0.45 -32.94
CA THR A 15 27.01 0.66 -32.09
C THR A 15 25.50 0.95 -32.21
N SER A 16 24.90 0.70 -33.37
CA SER A 16 23.44 0.90 -33.55
C SER A 16 22.59 -0.20 -32.91
N VAL A 17 23.08 -1.45 -32.85
CA VAL A 17 22.39 -2.53 -32.11
C VAL A 17 22.52 -2.35 -30.59
N ALA A 18 23.65 -1.84 -30.10
CA ALA A 18 23.81 -1.51 -28.68
C ALA A 18 22.96 -0.31 -28.24
N ALA A 19 22.74 0.68 -29.11
CA ALA A 19 21.87 1.83 -28.82
C ALA A 19 20.36 1.49 -28.86
N GLY A 20 19.97 0.43 -29.57
CA GLY A 20 18.57 0.01 -29.69
C GLY A 20 18.02 -0.76 -28.47
N THR A 21 18.89 -1.27 -27.59
CA THR A 21 18.49 -1.99 -26.36
C THR A 21 18.72 -1.18 -25.09
N THR A 22 19.47 -0.07 -25.17
CA THR A 22 19.47 0.98 -24.14
C THR A 22 18.23 1.86 -24.32
N GLY A 23 17.05 1.23 -24.22
CA GLY A 23 15.85 1.96 -23.86
C GLY A 23 16.09 2.51 -22.46
N TRP A 24 16.27 3.82 -22.35
CA TRP A 24 16.19 4.49 -21.06
C TRP A 24 14.78 4.21 -20.54
N VAL A 25 14.67 3.23 -19.64
CA VAL A 25 13.49 3.10 -18.81
C VAL A 25 13.57 4.25 -17.82
N SER A 26 13.15 5.43 -18.25
CA SER A 26 12.76 6.53 -17.37
C SER A 26 11.46 6.10 -16.69
N GLY A 27 11.52 5.07 -15.85
CA GLY A 27 10.50 4.86 -14.85
C GLY A 27 10.78 5.89 -13.78
N ASP A 28 9.81 6.76 -13.50
CA ASP A 28 9.84 7.55 -12.28
C ASP A 28 10.08 6.59 -11.12
N ALA A 29 11.29 6.60 -10.56
CA ALA A 29 11.65 5.76 -9.43
C ALA A 29 10.76 6.21 -8.28
N GLN A 30 9.67 5.48 -8.07
CA GLN A 30 8.63 5.93 -7.19
C GLN A 30 9.16 5.93 -5.76
N GLN A 31 9.17 7.11 -5.15
CA GLN A 31 9.59 7.29 -3.79
C GLN A 31 8.66 6.47 -2.90
N ALA A 32 9.21 5.47 -2.19
CA ALA A 32 8.44 4.70 -1.24
C ALA A 32 7.86 5.69 -0.22
N LEU A 33 6.53 5.75 -0.10
CA LEU A 33 5.88 6.55 0.93
C LEU A 33 6.09 5.80 2.25
N THR A 34 7.28 5.92 2.82
CA THR A 34 7.69 5.31 4.10
C THR A 34 7.56 6.30 5.26
N GLY A 35 6.96 7.47 5.02
CA GLY A 35 6.68 8.45 6.04
C GLY A 35 5.50 8.03 6.92
N PRO A 36 5.32 8.70 8.08
CA PRO A 36 4.16 8.50 8.95
C PRO A 36 2.85 8.46 8.17
N PRO A 37 1.85 7.67 8.60
CA PRO A 37 0.51 7.70 8.02
C PRO A 37 -0.06 9.12 7.94
N PRO A 38 -0.91 9.42 6.95
CA PRO A 38 -1.65 10.68 6.92
C PRO A 38 -2.38 10.92 8.25
N GLY A 39 -2.30 12.15 8.77
CA GLY A 39 -2.91 12.51 10.06
C GLY A 39 -2.02 12.26 11.29
N SER A 40 -0.81 11.72 11.14
CA SER A 40 0.08 11.43 12.29
C SER A 40 0.43 12.65 13.14
N ALA A 41 0.51 13.84 12.55
CA ALA A 41 0.72 15.09 13.31
C ALA A 41 -0.48 15.41 14.22
N GLN A 42 -1.70 15.22 13.72
CA GLN A 42 -2.94 15.45 14.48
C GLN A 42 -3.10 14.39 15.57
N TRP A 43 -2.77 13.13 15.28
CA TRP A 43 -2.70 12.06 16.27
C TRP A 43 -1.75 12.39 17.41
N ARG A 44 -0.50 12.80 17.11
CA ARG A 44 0.48 13.20 18.14
C ARG A 44 0.02 14.39 18.97
N ALA A 45 -0.76 15.30 18.40
CA ALA A 45 -1.31 16.46 19.10
C ALA A 45 -2.60 16.14 19.88
N ASP A 46 -3.26 15.00 19.63
CA ASP A 46 -4.54 14.68 20.27
C ASP A 46 -4.34 14.32 21.74
N ARG A 47 -5.21 14.87 22.59
CA ARG A 47 -5.27 14.64 24.03
C ARG A 47 -6.67 14.24 24.49
N ALA A 48 -7.55 13.82 23.58
CA ALA A 48 -8.94 13.46 23.88
C ALA A 48 -9.07 12.29 24.87
N LEU A 49 -8.05 11.44 24.98
CA LEU A 49 -8.00 10.35 25.97
C LEU A 49 -7.33 10.74 27.30
N GLY A 50 -6.91 11.99 27.46
CA GLY A 50 -6.17 12.46 28.65
C GLY A 50 -4.76 11.85 28.79
N THR A 51 -4.32 11.04 27.84
CA THR A 51 -3.00 10.43 27.77
C THR A 51 -2.35 10.72 26.43
N GLU A 52 -1.02 10.59 26.37
CA GLU A 52 -0.29 10.68 25.12
C GLU A 52 -0.51 9.43 24.26
N LEU A 53 -0.78 9.63 22.98
CA LEU A 53 -0.96 8.54 22.02
C LEU A 53 0.41 8.02 21.52
N PRO A 54 0.55 6.71 21.25
CA PRO A 54 1.82 6.15 20.79
C PRO A 54 2.25 6.77 19.45
N ASP A 55 3.50 7.21 19.34
CA ASP A 55 4.03 7.86 18.13
C ASP A 55 4.03 6.88 16.94
N PRO A 56 3.30 7.16 15.84
CA PRO A 56 3.21 6.27 14.69
C PRO A 56 4.54 5.94 14.01
N GLU A 57 5.57 6.76 14.20
CA GLU A 57 6.90 6.53 13.60
C GLU A 57 7.86 5.80 14.54
N ARG A 58 7.65 5.89 15.86
CA ARG A 58 8.63 5.45 16.86
C ARG A 58 8.16 4.31 17.74
N ALA A 59 6.85 4.25 18.03
CA ALA A 59 6.30 3.20 18.87
C ALA A 59 6.40 1.84 18.15
N THR A 60 6.84 0.83 18.88
CA THR A 60 6.88 -0.54 18.37
C THR A 60 5.46 -1.11 18.27
N PRO A 61 5.22 -2.10 17.38
CA PRO A 61 3.92 -2.75 17.30
C PRO A 61 3.45 -3.36 18.63
N ALA A 62 4.37 -3.83 19.47
CA ALA A 62 4.06 -4.38 20.79
C ALA A 62 3.57 -3.29 21.78
N GLU A 63 4.14 -2.09 21.72
CA GLU A 63 3.70 -0.95 22.54
C GLU A 63 2.32 -0.45 22.10
N VAL A 64 2.11 -0.32 20.78
CA VAL A 64 0.79 0.03 20.23
C VAL A 64 -0.25 -1.02 20.64
N ALA A 65 0.06 -2.31 20.51
CA ALA A 65 -0.85 -3.38 20.91
C ALA A 65 -1.23 -3.31 22.39
N ARG A 66 -0.25 -3.04 23.27
CA ARG A 66 -0.47 -2.86 24.71
C ARG A 66 -1.33 -1.63 25.00
N PHE A 67 -1.08 -0.53 24.32
CA PHE A 67 -1.89 0.68 24.42
C PHE A 67 -3.36 0.39 24.09
N PHE A 68 -3.63 -0.18 22.90
CA PHE A 68 -5.00 -0.52 22.51
C PHE A 68 -5.64 -1.57 23.45
N ALA A 69 -4.87 -2.53 23.95
CA ALA A 69 -5.37 -3.52 24.90
C ALA A 69 -5.88 -2.87 26.21
N GLY A 70 -5.28 -1.77 26.64
CA GLY A 70 -5.71 -0.98 27.80
C GLY A 70 -6.92 -0.08 27.57
N LEU A 71 -7.31 0.18 26.30
CA LEU A 71 -8.45 1.04 25.98
C LEU A 71 -9.79 0.29 26.07
N SER A 72 -10.79 0.99 26.62
CA SER A 72 -12.20 0.63 26.54
C SER A 72 -12.72 0.66 25.10
N THR A 73 -13.89 0.03 24.88
CA THR A 73 -14.53 0.03 23.56
C THR A 73 -14.87 1.44 23.08
N GLN A 74 -15.30 2.33 23.98
CA GLN A 74 -15.63 3.72 23.68
C GLN A 74 -14.39 4.51 23.24
N GLU A 75 -13.26 4.34 23.93
CA GLU A 75 -12.01 5.02 23.58
C GLU A 75 -11.46 4.52 22.24
N ARG A 76 -11.54 3.20 21.97
CA ARG A 76 -11.19 2.66 20.65
C ARG A 76 -12.07 3.24 19.54
N GLN A 77 -13.37 3.37 19.79
CA GLN A 77 -14.32 3.96 18.83
C GLN A 77 -14.03 5.46 18.61
N LEU A 78 -13.65 6.18 19.66
CA LEU A 78 -13.27 7.58 19.57
C LEU A 78 -12.04 7.76 18.67
N LEU A 79 -10.98 6.98 18.88
CA LEU A 79 -9.78 7.01 18.04
C LEU A 79 -10.08 6.59 16.59
N LEU A 80 -10.92 5.56 16.43
CA LEU A 80 -11.34 5.06 15.12
C LEU A 80 -11.98 6.15 14.25
N VAL A 81 -12.87 6.95 14.83
CA VAL A 81 -13.59 8.01 14.11
C VAL A 81 -12.75 9.26 13.93
N ARG A 82 -11.93 9.62 14.93
CA ARG A 82 -11.10 10.85 14.87
C ARG A 82 -9.87 10.71 13.99
N HIS A 83 -9.26 9.52 13.95
CA HIS A 83 -7.99 9.26 13.26
C HIS A 83 -8.03 7.97 12.44
N PRO A 84 -9.01 7.78 11.54
CA PRO A 84 -9.17 6.54 10.80
C PRO A 84 -7.91 6.18 9.99
N SER A 85 -7.28 7.16 9.33
CA SER A 85 -6.06 6.92 8.54
C SER A 85 -4.86 6.50 9.39
N VAL A 86 -4.73 6.98 10.63
CA VAL A 86 -3.64 6.56 11.52
C VAL A 86 -3.93 5.17 12.07
N VAL A 87 -5.12 4.97 12.68
CA VAL A 87 -5.50 3.68 13.28
C VAL A 87 -5.47 2.55 12.25
N GLY A 88 -5.89 2.82 11.02
CA GLY A 88 -5.89 1.84 9.93
C GLY A 88 -4.51 1.36 9.49
N ASN A 89 -3.52 2.25 9.54
CA ASN A 89 -2.14 1.97 9.09
C ASN A 89 -1.18 1.66 10.25
N LEU A 90 -1.60 1.83 11.50
CA LEU A 90 -0.72 1.67 12.65
C LEU A 90 -0.50 0.19 13.00
N ASP A 91 0.76 -0.24 12.91
CA ASP A 91 1.14 -1.60 13.29
C ASP A 91 0.97 -1.83 14.79
N GLY A 92 0.45 -3.01 15.14
CA GLY A 92 0.06 -3.34 16.51
C GLY A 92 -1.39 -2.98 16.87
N ALA A 93 -2.08 -2.14 16.08
CA ALA A 93 -3.50 -1.91 16.28
C ALA A 93 -4.30 -3.21 16.02
N PRO A 94 -5.39 -3.48 16.78
CA PRO A 94 -6.20 -4.67 16.58
C PRO A 94 -6.72 -4.80 15.14
N LEU A 95 -6.63 -5.99 14.56
CA LEU A 95 -6.93 -6.23 13.13
C LEU A 95 -8.31 -5.69 12.70
N GLU A 96 -9.35 -6.02 13.46
CA GLU A 96 -10.71 -5.56 13.16
C GLU A 96 -10.86 -4.04 13.24
N LEU A 97 -10.08 -3.40 14.11
CA LEU A 97 -10.07 -1.95 14.22
C LEU A 97 -9.39 -1.34 12.99
N ARG A 98 -8.31 -1.96 12.48
CA ARG A 98 -7.65 -1.51 11.25
C ARG A 98 -8.56 -1.60 10.04
N TYR A 99 -9.27 -2.72 9.86
CA TYR A 99 -10.25 -2.87 8.76
C TYR A 99 -11.33 -1.81 8.82
N ARG A 100 -11.92 -1.58 10.00
CA ARG A 100 -12.94 -0.53 10.17
C ARG A 100 -12.36 0.86 9.91
N ALA A 101 -11.16 1.15 10.41
CA ALA A 101 -10.51 2.44 10.27
C ALA A 101 -10.21 2.76 8.80
N ASN A 102 -9.65 1.81 8.06
CA ASN A 102 -9.40 1.98 6.63
C ASN A 102 -10.71 2.08 5.83
N SER A 103 -11.78 1.38 6.23
CA SER A 103 -13.09 1.54 5.57
C SER A 103 -13.66 2.96 5.76
N LEU A 104 -13.47 3.58 6.93
CA LEU A 104 -13.84 4.97 7.17
C LEU A 104 -12.94 5.95 6.40
N ALA A 105 -11.63 5.70 6.36
CA ALA A 105 -10.69 6.52 5.61
C ALA A 105 -11.02 6.51 4.10
N LEU A 106 -11.35 5.34 3.55
CA LEU A 106 -11.78 5.19 2.15
C LEU A 106 -13.15 5.82 1.87
N ALA A 107 -14.08 5.73 2.82
CA ALA A 107 -15.41 6.35 2.67
C ALA A 107 -15.37 7.88 2.75
N ALA A 108 -14.38 8.45 3.46
CA ALA A 108 -14.15 9.89 3.54
C ALA A 108 -13.32 10.44 2.38
N GLU A 109 -12.81 9.58 1.50
CA GLU A 109 -11.98 9.97 0.37
C GLU A 109 -12.84 10.24 -0.87
N ASP A 110 -12.72 11.45 -1.42
CA ASP A 110 -13.54 11.90 -2.55
C ASP A 110 -12.95 11.51 -3.92
N ASP A 111 -11.70 11.04 -3.95
CA ASP A 111 -11.02 10.68 -5.20
C ASP A 111 -11.71 9.46 -5.88
N PRO A 112 -12.23 9.63 -7.12
CA PRO A 112 -12.89 8.57 -7.87
C PRO A 112 -12.06 7.30 -8.05
N ARG A 113 -10.71 7.41 -8.00
CA ARG A 113 -9.78 6.28 -8.15
C ARG A 113 -9.96 5.22 -7.05
N TYR A 114 -10.40 5.62 -5.86
CA TYR A 114 -10.50 4.73 -4.70
C TYR A 114 -11.93 4.26 -4.40
N ARG A 115 -12.93 4.71 -5.17
CA ARG A 115 -14.34 4.37 -4.94
C ARG A 115 -14.62 2.87 -4.89
N SER A 116 -13.91 2.08 -5.71
CA SER A 116 -14.05 0.62 -5.71
C SER A 116 -13.43 -0.03 -4.48
N LEU A 117 -12.37 0.56 -3.89
CA LEU A 117 -11.78 0.13 -2.62
C LEU A 117 -12.74 0.37 -1.43
N ALA A 118 -13.59 1.39 -1.51
CA ALA A 118 -14.62 1.67 -0.51
C ALA A 118 -15.83 0.72 -0.56
N ALA A 119 -15.86 -0.25 -1.48
CA ALA A 119 -16.97 -1.19 -1.59
C ALA A 119 -17.13 -2.04 -0.30
N PRO A 120 -18.37 -2.34 0.12
CA PRO A 120 -18.62 -3.10 1.33
C PRO A 120 -18.03 -4.52 1.24
N GLY A 121 -17.58 -5.04 2.38
CA GLY A 121 -17.05 -6.41 2.50
C GLY A 121 -15.57 -6.58 2.13
N ARG A 122 -14.88 -5.49 1.74
CA ARG A 122 -13.43 -5.50 1.54
C ARG A 122 -12.68 -5.40 2.87
N GLN A 123 -11.60 -6.15 3.01
CA GLN A 123 -10.77 -6.16 4.21
C GLN A 123 -9.46 -5.42 3.93
N ILE A 124 -9.52 -4.09 3.96
CA ILE A 124 -8.36 -3.23 3.70
C ILE A 124 -7.51 -3.09 4.97
N LEU A 125 -6.32 -3.69 4.95
CA LEU A 125 -5.37 -3.71 6.08
C LEU A 125 -4.53 -2.43 6.16
N ALA A 126 -4.22 -1.83 5.01
CA ALA A 126 -3.50 -0.56 4.92
C ALA A 126 -4.01 0.25 3.73
N PHE A 127 -4.09 1.57 3.90
CA PHE A 127 -4.48 2.51 2.86
C PHE A 127 -3.83 3.87 3.07
N ASP A 128 -3.11 4.35 2.06
CA ASP A 128 -2.53 5.68 2.04
C ASP A 128 -2.87 6.34 0.69
N PRO A 129 -3.67 7.42 0.64
CA PRO A 129 -4.05 8.06 -0.61
C PRO A 129 -2.95 8.95 -1.21
N ARG A 130 -1.84 9.19 -0.51
CA ARG A 130 -0.78 10.11 -0.97
C ARG A 130 -0.16 9.63 -2.29
N GLY A 131 0.12 10.57 -3.20
CA GLY A 131 0.71 10.27 -4.50
C GLY A 131 -0.18 9.36 -5.37
N ARG A 132 0.38 8.24 -5.84
CA ARG A 132 -0.41 7.23 -6.58
C ARG A 132 -1.23 6.31 -5.65
N GLY A 133 -1.01 6.43 -4.34
CA GLY A 133 -1.68 5.69 -3.29
C GLY A 133 -1.13 4.29 -3.07
N GLN A 134 -1.25 3.79 -1.84
CA GLN A 134 -0.88 2.42 -1.44
C GLN A 134 -2.08 1.73 -0.80
N VAL A 135 -2.19 0.43 -1.05
CA VAL A 135 -3.27 -0.39 -0.48
C VAL A 135 -2.78 -1.81 -0.23
N ALA A 136 -3.22 -2.39 0.90
CA ALA A 136 -3.10 -3.81 1.18
C ALA A 136 -4.49 -4.36 1.50
N GLU A 137 -4.96 -5.32 0.71
CA GLU A 137 -6.22 -6.03 0.95
C GLU A 137 -5.95 -7.47 1.39
N VAL A 138 -6.71 -7.91 2.39
CA VAL A 138 -6.68 -9.28 2.89
C VAL A 138 -7.81 -10.07 2.26
N PHE A 139 -7.52 -11.31 1.88
CA PHE A 139 -8.51 -12.26 1.38
C PHE A 139 -8.61 -13.47 2.33
N GLY A 140 -9.72 -13.55 3.07
CA GLY A 140 -9.96 -14.62 4.05
C GLY A 140 -9.81 -14.15 5.49
N ASP A 141 -9.64 -15.08 6.43
CA ASP A 141 -9.50 -14.76 7.85
C ASP A 141 -8.02 -14.75 8.25
N LEU A 142 -7.40 -13.56 8.28
CA LEU A 142 -6.00 -13.40 8.69
C LEU A 142 -5.77 -13.74 10.17
N ARG A 143 -6.78 -13.59 11.03
CA ARG A 143 -6.65 -13.87 12.46
C ARG A 143 -6.58 -15.37 12.75
N ALA A 144 -7.34 -16.17 12.01
CA ALA A 144 -7.34 -17.64 12.13
C ALA A 144 -6.39 -18.34 11.15
N ALA A 145 -5.74 -17.59 10.25
CA ALA A 145 -4.87 -18.14 9.22
C ALA A 145 -3.68 -18.91 9.82
N ARG A 146 -3.55 -20.19 9.45
CA ARG A 146 -2.35 -20.99 9.73
C ARG A 146 -1.21 -20.74 8.74
N ARG A 147 -1.54 -20.19 7.57
CA ARG A 147 -0.62 -19.92 6.46
C ARG A 147 -1.02 -18.59 5.82
N VAL A 148 -0.03 -17.75 5.57
CA VAL A 148 -0.22 -16.45 4.92
C VAL A 148 0.65 -16.42 3.67
N SER A 149 0.04 -16.13 2.54
CA SER A 149 0.74 -15.88 1.28
C SER A 149 0.55 -14.42 0.90
N VAL A 150 1.63 -13.76 0.50
CA VAL A 150 1.61 -12.35 0.11
C VAL A 150 1.85 -12.26 -1.39
N VAL A 151 0.95 -11.56 -2.09
CA VAL A 151 1.12 -11.21 -3.50
C VAL A 151 1.49 -9.74 -3.58
N VAL A 152 2.70 -9.47 -4.06
CA VAL A 152 3.12 -8.11 -4.41
C VAL A 152 2.99 -7.98 -5.92
N PRO A 153 2.04 -7.17 -6.43
CA PRO A 153 1.88 -7.02 -7.86
C PRO A 153 3.11 -6.33 -8.47
N GLY A 154 3.33 -6.53 -9.77
CA GLY A 154 4.47 -5.98 -10.49
C GLY A 154 4.42 -4.45 -10.63
N SER A 155 5.23 -3.91 -11.55
CA SER A 155 5.27 -2.46 -11.84
C SER A 155 3.89 -1.89 -12.20
N ASP A 156 3.72 -0.58 -11.97
CA ASP A 156 2.51 0.20 -12.31
C ASP A 156 1.21 -0.23 -11.61
N ASN A 157 1.33 -0.94 -10.49
CA ASN A 157 0.24 -1.19 -9.56
C ASN A 157 0.30 -0.22 -8.39
N ASP A 158 -0.82 0.44 -8.12
CA ASP A 158 -1.02 1.34 -6.99
C ASP A 158 -2.49 1.29 -6.54
N ALA A 159 -2.85 2.04 -5.50
CA ALA A 159 -4.22 2.02 -4.99
C ALA A 159 -5.26 2.46 -6.04
N GLY A 160 -4.90 3.36 -6.97
CA GLY A 160 -5.81 3.84 -8.01
C GLY A 160 -5.96 2.90 -9.21
N THR A 161 -5.03 1.95 -9.39
CA THR A 161 -5.09 0.91 -10.43
C THR A 161 -5.42 -0.47 -9.87
N PHE A 162 -5.62 -0.60 -8.56
CA PHE A 162 -5.73 -1.88 -7.85
C PHE A 162 -6.78 -2.85 -8.39
N ASP A 163 -7.94 -2.34 -8.84
CA ASP A 163 -9.01 -3.17 -9.42
C ASP A 163 -8.95 -3.23 -10.96
N ARG A 164 -8.03 -2.50 -11.59
CA ARG A 164 -7.91 -2.43 -13.05
C ARG A 164 -7.23 -3.70 -13.57
N LYS A 165 -7.84 -4.35 -14.56
CA LYS A 165 -7.18 -5.43 -15.30
C LYS A 165 -6.10 -4.84 -16.19
N VAL A 166 -4.83 -5.19 -15.94
CA VAL A 166 -3.75 -4.98 -16.91
C VAL A 166 -3.68 -6.22 -17.80
N ALA A 167 -3.66 -6.01 -19.12
CA ALA A 167 -3.88 -7.02 -20.15
C ALA A 167 -2.76 -8.08 -20.21
N ALA A 168 -2.78 -9.03 -19.26
CA ALA A 168 -2.24 -10.40 -19.34
C ALA A 168 -2.28 -11.10 -17.96
N HIS A 169 -2.25 -10.36 -16.84
CA HIS A 169 -1.95 -10.93 -15.50
C HIS A 169 -3.12 -10.82 -14.50
N GLY A 170 -4.29 -10.35 -14.94
CA GLY A 170 -5.43 -10.09 -14.05
C GLY A 170 -5.20 -8.88 -13.14
N ALA A 171 -6.22 -8.47 -12.39
CA ALA A 171 -6.08 -7.44 -11.36
C ALA A 171 -5.52 -8.06 -10.06
N PRO A 172 -4.78 -7.32 -9.21
CA PRO A 172 -4.26 -7.79 -7.94
C PRO A 172 -5.25 -8.61 -7.08
N PRO A 173 -6.53 -8.21 -6.91
CA PRO A 173 -7.52 -9.04 -6.20
C PRO A 173 -7.76 -10.42 -6.84
N GLY A 174 -7.71 -10.49 -8.17
CA GLY A 174 -7.86 -11.75 -8.91
C GLY A 174 -6.68 -12.68 -8.68
N MET A 175 -5.45 -12.15 -8.71
CA MET A 175 -4.24 -12.91 -8.41
C MET A 175 -4.28 -13.50 -6.98
N ALA A 176 -4.64 -12.68 -5.99
CA ALA A 176 -4.73 -13.11 -4.60
C ALA A 176 -5.82 -14.16 -4.37
N ARG A 177 -6.99 -14.03 -5.01
CA ARG A 177 -8.06 -15.04 -4.93
C ARG A 177 -7.63 -16.38 -5.53
N THR A 178 -6.98 -16.37 -6.69
CA THR A 178 -6.45 -17.59 -7.32
C THR A 178 -5.45 -18.29 -6.41
N LEU A 179 -4.52 -17.53 -5.80
CA LEU A 179 -3.54 -18.08 -4.88
C LEU A 179 -4.17 -18.66 -3.61
N ARG A 180 -5.23 -18.03 -3.09
CA ARG A 180 -5.96 -18.53 -1.90
C ARG A 180 -6.63 -19.89 -2.15
N THR A 181 -7.09 -20.13 -3.37
CA THR A 181 -7.81 -21.36 -3.75
C THR A 181 -6.91 -22.45 -4.30
N ALA A 182 -5.62 -22.15 -4.53
CA ALA A 182 -4.61 -23.11 -4.97
C ALA A 182 -4.15 -24.02 -3.82
#